data_AF-A0AB38B6R5-F1
#
_entry.id   AF-A0AB38B6R5-F1
#
_cell.length_a   1.000
_cell.length_b   1.000
_cell.length_c   1.000
_cell.angle_alpha   90.00
_cell.angle_beta   90.00
_cell.angle_gamma   90.00
#
_symmetry.space_group_name_H-M   'P 1'
#
loop_
_entity.id
_entity.type
_entity.pdbx_description
1 polymer ?
#
loop_
_entity_poly.entity_id
_entity_poly.type
_entity_poly.pdbx_seq_one_letter_code
_entity_poly.pdbx_strand_id
1 'polypeptide(L)'
;MNVIMRRALTGAMALSLAAPLAACGSDHQDAGAGKDHIGLLLPESKAARYEKFDRRIISSRIASLCLECKVDYHNAEQQVDAQKRQFDALVTKGVKVIILDPVDAEAAKSWVDSAAKKGVKVIAYDRLAEGDVAAYVSYDNEKIGRLQGQGILAALGSQAAASDVVMMNGSPTDPNAPSYKKGAHDVLDGKVHKIVYEKSIPDWSAVKAKKEMSDLIDARGPAGFDAVYSANDGMAGGIAAALKSAGIKNVPLGGQDAELPALQRLVAGTQTFTIYKEVRPEAETAAEIAFRLLRGKSITSLTSATAQSKSKSGIPAQLFKAQIVTRKNMKDTVVRDGVVRTDLLCADGLSAQCKSLGLS
;
A
#
# COMPACT_ATOMS: atom_id res chain seq x y z
N MET A 1 65.66 56.99 -67.35
CA MET A 1 66.25 57.34 -66.04
C MET A 1 66.08 56.11 -65.14
N ASN A 2 67.13 55.30 -64.99
CA ASN A 2 68.00 55.26 -63.79
C ASN A 2 67.20 54.99 -62.49
N VAL A 3 67.45 54.01 -61.61
CA VAL A 3 68.52 52.99 -61.45
C VAL A 3 68.21 52.26 -60.10
N ILE A 4 68.59 50.97 -59.93
CA ILE A 4 68.98 50.29 -58.64
C ILE A 4 67.86 49.99 -57.60
N MET A 5 67.78 48.90 -56.80
CA MET A 5 68.50 47.63 -56.55
C MET A 5 67.57 46.77 -55.63
N ARG A 6 67.31 45.50 -55.95
CA ARG A 6 67.84 44.25 -55.35
C ARG A 6 67.35 43.79 -53.95
N ARG A 7 66.86 42.53 -53.95
CA ARG A 7 66.86 41.42 -52.96
C ARG A 7 65.44 41.03 -52.51
N ALA A 8 64.76 40.03 -53.07
CA ALA A 8 65.03 38.57 -53.16
C ALA A 8 64.88 37.82 -51.83
N LEU A 9 63.85 36.97 -51.75
CA LEU A 9 63.75 35.64 -51.11
C LEU A 9 62.28 35.18 -51.20
N THR A 10 61.85 34.50 -52.29
CA THR A 10 61.66 33.03 -52.41
C THR A 10 61.04 32.35 -51.20
N GLY A 11 59.85 31.73 -51.38
CA GLY A 11 59.34 30.74 -50.43
C GLY A 11 57.88 30.33 -50.59
N ALA A 12 57.60 29.46 -51.56
CA ALA A 12 56.53 28.45 -51.62
C ALA A 12 55.05 28.84 -51.39
N MET A 13 54.33 28.79 -52.50
CA MET A 13 52.88 28.71 -52.63
C MET A 13 52.40 27.30 -52.24
N ALA A 14 51.46 27.20 -51.30
CA ALA A 14 50.65 26.00 -51.07
C ALA A 14 49.17 26.38 -51.18
N LEU A 15 48.55 26.04 -52.32
CA LEU A 15 47.09 26.05 -52.47
C LEU A 15 46.52 24.91 -51.63
N SER A 16 45.82 25.23 -50.54
CA SER A 16 44.92 24.29 -49.86
C SER A 16 43.48 24.64 -50.20
N LEU A 17 42.82 23.73 -50.93
CA LEU A 17 41.41 23.77 -51.29
C LEU A 17 40.53 23.91 -50.02
N ALA A 18 39.64 24.89 -50.01
CA ALA A 18 38.54 24.95 -49.07
C ALA A 18 37.38 24.07 -49.58
N ALA A 19 37.07 23.00 -48.84
CA ALA A 19 35.84 22.23 -48.97
C ALA A 19 34.89 22.60 -47.80
N PRO A 20 33.58 22.79 -48.03
CA PRO A 20 32.63 23.06 -46.96
C PRO A 20 32.27 21.75 -46.26
N LEU A 21 32.73 21.58 -45.02
CA LEU A 21 32.28 20.51 -44.13
C LEU A 21 31.00 20.94 -43.41
N ALA A 22 29.86 20.51 -43.95
CA ALA A 22 28.68 20.25 -43.15
C ALA A 22 28.84 18.86 -42.51
N ALA A 23 29.03 18.79 -41.19
CA ALA A 23 28.81 17.57 -40.40
C ALA A 23 28.76 17.89 -38.91
N CYS A 24 27.54 17.82 -38.38
CA CYS A 24 27.17 17.36 -37.04
C CYS A 24 27.87 18.02 -35.84
N GLY A 25 27.27 19.11 -35.39
CA GLY A 25 27.20 19.37 -33.96
C GLY A 25 26.58 18.15 -33.28
N SER A 26 27.34 17.53 -32.38
CA SER A 26 26.79 16.63 -31.38
C SER A 26 25.95 17.48 -30.41
N ASP A 27 24.69 17.68 -30.79
CA ASP A 27 23.62 17.95 -29.84
C ASP A 27 23.64 16.82 -28.81
N HIS A 28 24.33 17.05 -27.69
CA HIS A 28 23.95 16.43 -26.44
C HIS A 28 22.57 17.01 -26.09
N GLN A 29 21.54 16.47 -26.76
CA GLN A 29 20.20 16.47 -26.20
C GLN A 29 20.32 15.71 -24.88
N ASP A 30 20.16 16.42 -23.77
CA ASP A 30 19.88 15.85 -22.46
C ASP A 30 18.69 14.91 -22.62
N ALA A 31 18.99 13.63 -22.84
CA ALA A 31 18.03 12.59 -23.07
C ALA A 31 17.38 12.21 -21.74
N GLY A 32 16.38 12.99 -21.34
CA GLY A 32 15.23 12.55 -20.57
C GLY A 32 15.52 12.06 -19.15
N ALA A 33 15.53 12.99 -18.20
CA ALA A 33 15.51 12.76 -16.75
C ALA A 33 14.27 11.97 -16.22
N GLY A 34 13.52 11.27 -17.08
CA GLY A 34 12.36 10.45 -16.73
C GLY A 34 12.44 8.98 -17.18
N LYS A 35 13.43 8.59 -18.01
CA LYS A 35 13.49 7.23 -18.58
C LYS A 35 13.93 6.15 -17.58
N ASP A 36 14.75 6.51 -16.60
CA ASP A 36 15.16 5.60 -15.51
C ASP A 36 14.42 5.90 -14.18
N HIS A 37 13.33 6.67 -14.25
CA HIS A 37 12.50 7.00 -13.09
C HIS A 37 11.28 6.07 -13.01
N ILE A 38 11.00 5.60 -11.79
CA ILE A 38 9.78 4.89 -11.43
C ILE A 38 9.00 5.77 -10.46
N GLY A 39 7.74 6.06 -10.79
CA GLY A 39 6.84 6.77 -9.90
C GLY A 39 6.33 5.85 -8.80
N LEU A 40 6.28 6.35 -7.56
CA LEU A 40 5.62 5.67 -6.44
C LEU A 40 4.62 6.62 -5.79
N LEU A 41 3.33 6.32 -5.92
CA LEU A 41 2.25 7.11 -5.34
C LEU A 41 1.54 6.31 -4.26
N LEU A 42 1.79 6.66 -3.01
CA LEU A 42 1.11 6.09 -1.85
C LEU A 42 -0.07 6.98 -1.42
N PRO A 43 -1.12 6.40 -0.82
CA PRO A 43 -2.38 7.11 -0.66
C PRO A 43 -2.39 8.03 0.56
N GLU A 44 -1.80 7.60 1.67
CA GLU A 44 -2.01 8.21 2.99
C GLU A 44 -0.97 7.73 4.02
N SER A 45 -1.05 8.21 5.26
CA SER A 45 -0.09 7.90 6.36
C SER A 45 -0.75 7.42 7.66
N LYS A 46 -2.06 7.14 7.67
CA LYS A 46 -2.75 6.60 8.86
C LYS A 46 -2.39 5.14 9.06
N ALA A 47 -2.31 4.35 7.99
CA ALA A 47 -1.73 3.02 8.06
C ALA A 47 -0.21 3.15 8.17
N ALA A 48 0.37 2.61 9.24
CA ALA A 48 1.79 2.81 9.54
C ALA A 48 2.71 2.20 8.46
N ARG A 49 2.20 1.25 7.66
CA ARG A 49 2.97 0.48 6.69
C ARG A 49 3.61 1.34 5.60
N TYR A 50 2.86 2.29 5.03
CA TYR A 50 3.26 2.99 3.81
C TYR A 50 4.58 3.75 3.96
N GLU A 51 4.69 4.55 5.02
CA GLU A 51 5.89 5.34 5.29
C GLU A 51 7.00 4.54 5.97
N LYS A 52 6.66 3.59 6.84
CA LYS A 52 7.66 2.85 7.61
C LYS A 52 8.32 1.73 6.80
N PHE A 53 7.58 1.10 5.90
CA PHE A 53 7.98 -0.12 5.22
C PHE A 53 7.87 0.00 3.70
N ASP A 54 6.66 0.13 3.13
CA ASP A 54 6.40 0.00 1.70
C ASP A 54 7.32 0.90 0.86
N ARG A 55 7.34 2.21 1.17
CA ARG A 55 8.23 3.18 0.50
C ARG A 55 9.68 2.74 0.53
N ARG A 56 10.20 2.38 1.70
CA ARG A 56 11.61 2.02 1.88
C ARG A 56 11.98 0.73 1.17
N ILE A 57 11.11 -0.28 1.25
CA ILE A 57 11.36 -1.59 0.64
C ILE A 57 11.30 -1.47 -0.88
N ILE A 58 10.29 -0.80 -1.43
CA ILE A 58 10.18 -0.54 -2.88
C ILE A 58 11.42 0.20 -3.38
N SER A 59 11.81 1.28 -2.69
CA SER A 59 12.95 2.11 -3.08
C SER A 59 14.28 1.35 -3.01
N SER A 60 14.50 0.60 -1.92
CA SER A 60 15.69 -0.23 -1.76
C SER A 60 15.75 -1.35 -2.79
N ARG A 61 14.62 -1.98 -3.11
CA ARG A 61 14.57 -3.05 -4.10
C ARG A 61 14.88 -2.52 -5.50
N ILE A 62 14.31 -1.38 -5.89
CA ILE A 62 14.61 -0.73 -7.17
C ILE A 62 16.11 -0.38 -7.26
N ALA A 63 16.67 0.24 -6.22
CA ALA A 63 18.10 0.57 -6.18
C ALA A 63 19.00 -0.68 -6.28
N SER A 64 18.58 -1.81 -5.69
CA SER A 64 19.32 -3.09 -5.81
C SER A 64 19.26 -3.71 -7.20
N LEU A 65 18.21 -3.43 -7.97
CA LEU A 65 18.01 -3.95 -9.33
C LEU A 65 18.69 -3.06 -10.39
N CYS A 66 18.87 -1.77 -10.09
CA CYS A 66 19.32 -0.77 -11.04
C CYS A 66 19.88 0.46 -10.31
N LEU A 67 21.21 0.62 -10.35
CA LEU A 67 21.90 1.71 -9.66
C LEU A 67 21.54 3.12 -10.20
N GLU A 68 21.18 3.20 -11.47
CA GLU A 68 20.79 4.47 -12.13
C GLU A 68 19.31 4.80 -11.94
N CYS A 69 18.50 3.83 -11.51
CA CYS A 69 17.07 4.01 -11.40
C CYS A 69 16.72 4.83 -10.16
N LYS A 70 15.79 5.78 -10.32
CA LYS A 70 15.32 6.64 -9.23
C LYS A 70 13.85 6.41 -8.96
N VAL A 71 13.47 6.49 -7.68
CA VAL A 71 12.07 6.46 -7.27
C VAL A 71 11.60 7.88 -7.02
N ASP A 72 10.65 8.34 -7.83
CA ASP A 72 9.94 9.59 -7.61
C ASP A 72 8.71 9.30 -6.74
N TYR A 73 8.88 9.45 -5.43
CA TYR A 73 7.87 9.11 -4.45
C TYR A 73 7.04 10.33 -4.02
N HIS A 74 5.73 10.14 -3.91
CA HIS A 74 4.81 11.07 -3.29
C HIS A 74 3.75 10.33 -2.45
N ASN A 75 3.27 10.99 -1.39
CA ASN A 75 2.12 10.57 -0.61
C ASN A 75 0.99 11.59 -0.81
N ALA A 76 -0.23 11.11 -1.03
CA ALA A 76 -1.38 11.96 -1.30
C ALA A 76 -2.09 12.48 -0.04
N GLU A 77 -1.71 12.02 1.16
CA GLU A 77 -2.33 12.43 2.44
C GLU A 77 -3.86 12.25 2.45
N GLN A 78 -4.36 11.18 1.82
CA GLN A 78 -5.78 10.89 1.61
C GLN A 78 -6.50 11.89 0.67
N GLN A 79 -5.79 12.73 -0.07
CA GLN A 79 -6.39 13.73 -0.97
C GLN A 79 -6.32 13.29 -2.43
N VAL A 80 -7.48 12.97 -3.02
CA VAL A 80 -7.60 12.54 -4.43
C VAL A 80 -7.01 13.58 -5.38
N ASP A 81 -7.31 14.86 -5.17
CA ASP A 81 -6.78 15.94 -6.03
C ASP A 81 -5.27 16.10 -5.90
N ALA A 82 -4.70 15.87 -4.71
CA ALA A 82 -3.26 15.89 -4.51
C ALA A 82 -2.61 14.71 -5.24
N GLN A 83 -3.17 13.50 -5.09
CA GLN A 83 -2.69 12.33 -5.81
C GLN A 83 -2.72 12.59 -7.32
N LYS A 84 -3.82 13.18 -7.83
CA LYS A 84 -3.96 13.53 -9.24
C LYS A 84 -2.86 14.46 -9.74
N ARG A 85 -2.57 15.54 -9.00
CA ARG A 85 -1.47 16.45 -9.35
C ARG A 85 -0.12 15.76 -9.34
N GLN A 86 0.13 14.89 -8.36
CA GLN A 86 1.37 14.10 -8.27
C GLN A 86 1.52 13.16 -9.46
N PHE A 87 0.46 12.44 -9.82
CA PHE A 87 0.43 11.55 -10.98
C PHE A 87 0.67 12.30 -12.30
N ASP A 88 -0.04 13.42 -12.52
CA ASP A 88 0.14 14.24 -13.72
C ASP A 88 1.56 14.80 -13.83
N ALA A 89 2.18 15.17 -12.70
CA ALA A 89 3.56 15.62 -12.64
C ALA A 89 4.55 14.52 -13.06
N LEU A 90 4.36 13.27 -12.61
CA LEU A 90 5.18 12.13 -13.02
C LEU A 90 5.06 11.86 -14.53
N VAL A 91 3.83 11.86 -15.06
CA VAL A 91 3.58 11.70 -16.50
C VAL A 91 4.25 12.82 -17.31
N THR A 92 4.14 14.06 -16.84
CA THR A 92 4.77 15.23 -17.48
C THR A 92 6.29 15.16 -17.47
N LYS A 93 6.87 14.66 -16.37
CA LYS A 93 8.32 14.40 -16.24
C LYS A 93 8.81 13.28 -17.17
N GLY A 94 7.88 12.51 -17.77
CA GLY A 94 8.20 11.45 -18.73
C GLY A 94 8.45 10.09 -18.09
N VAL A 95 8.05 9.90 -16.82
CA VAL A 95 8.08 8.59 -16.14
C VAL A 95 7.31 7.55 -16.96
N LYS A 96 7.90 6.36 -17.13
CA LYS A 96 7.32 5.29 -17.95
C LYS A 96 6.61 4.19 -17.15
N VAL A 97 6.87 4.11 -15.85
CA VAL A 97 6.20 3.16 -14.95
C VAL A 97 5.82 3.86 -13.65
N ILE A 98 4.56 3.71 -13.23
CA ILE A 98 4.03 4.25 -11.99
C ILE A 98 3.46 3.12 -11.16
N ILE A 99 3.96 2.94 -9.94
CA ILE A 99 3.32 2.15 -8.89
C ILE A 99 2.32 3.06 -8.20
N LEU A 100 1.04 2.72 -8.29
CA LEU A 100 -0.08 3.51 -7.79
C LEU A 100 -0.88 2.70 -6.77
N ASP A 101 -0.97 3.22 -5.57
CA ASP A 101 -1.95 2.81 -4.57
C ASP A 101 -3.00 3.93 -4.44
N PRO A 102 -4.18 3.80 -5.09
CA PRO A 102 -5.14 4.87 -5.21
C PRO A 102 -5.82 5.23 -3.87
N VAL A 103 -6.00 6.53 -3.63
CA VAL A 103 -6.90 7.05 -2.58
C VAL A 103 -8.36 6.69 -2.90
N ASP A 104 -8.72 6.78 -4.18
CA ASP A 104 -10.04 6.45 -4.72
C ASP A 104 -9.85 5.72 -6.05
N ALA A 105 -10.31 4.48 -6.14
CA ALA A 105 -10.10 3.66 -7.33
C ALA A 105 -10.90 4.14 -8.55
N GLU A 106 -12.08 4.73 -8.38
CA GLU A 106 -12.92 5.18 -9.50
C GLU A 106 -12.47 6.52 -10.06
N ALA A 107 -12.17 7.48 -9.19
CA ALA A 107 -11.52 8.73 -9.58
C ALA A 107 -10.21 8.42 -10.33
N ALA A 108 -9.59 7.30 -9.96
CA ALA A 108 -8.39 6.81 -10.58
C ALA A 108 -8.55 6.20 -12.00
N LYS A 109 -9.74 6.21 -12.60
CA LYS A 109 -9.88 5.65 -13.95
C LYS A 109 -9.26 6.53 -15.04
N SER A 110 -9.64 7.81 -15.04
CA SER A 110 -9.41 8.72 -16.19
C SER A 110 -7.91 9.03 -16.43
N TRP A 111 -7.16 9.26 -15.37
CA TRP A 111 -5.71 9.49 -15.40
C TRP A 111 -4.89 8.24 -15.77
N VAL A 112 -5.28 7.03 -15.35
CA VAL A 112 -4.63 5.75 -15.71
C VAL A 112 -4.82 5.48 -17.20
N ASP A 113 -6.05 5.62 -17.69
CA ASP A 113 -6.34 5.48 -19.13
C ASP A 113 -5.57 6.50 -19.97
N SER A 114 -5.47 7.76 -19.50
CA SER A 114 -4.71 8.81 -20.16
C SER A 114 -3.22 8.51 -20.21
N ALA A 115 -2.65 7.99 -19.11
CA ALA A 115 -1.25 7.60 -19.02
C ALA A 115 -0.93 6.39 -19.92
N ALA A 116 -1.82 5.39 -19.94
CA ALA A 116 -1.68 4.21 -20.79
C ALA A 116 -1.62 4.58 -22.28
N LYS A 117 -2.46 5.53 -22.74
CA LYS A 117 -2.41 6.08 -24.10
C LYS A 117 -1.09 6.78 -24.44
N LYS A 118 -0.35 7.27 -23.44
CA LYS A 118 0.99 7.86 -23.57
C LYS A 118 2.12 6.82 -23.41
N GLY A 119 1.77 5.54 -23.30
CA GLY A 119 2.70 4.43 -23.14
C GLY A 119 3.24 4.26 -21.71
N VAL A 120 2.67 4.95 -20.72
CA VAL A 120 3.04 4.75 -19.30
C VAL A 120 2.35 3.49 -18.78
N LYS A 121 3.09 2.63 -18.08
CA LYS A 121 2.54 1.43 -17.44
C LYS A 121 2.21 1.73 -15.98
N VAL A 122 0.95 1.50 -15.58
CA VAL A 122 0.52 1.66 -14.19
C VAL A 122 0.42 0.28 -13.54
N ILE A 123 1.04 0.12 -12.38
CA ILE A 123 0.91 -1.04 -11.50
C ILE A 123 0.02 -0.62 -10.34
N ALA A 124 -1.10 -1.30 -10.15
CA ALA A 124 -1.91 -1.12 -8.95
C ALA A 124 -1.25 -1.86 -7.78
N TYR A 125 -1.11 -1.17 -6.64
CA TYR A 125 -0.41 -1.67 -5.45
C TYR A 125 -1.33 -1.63 -4.22
N ASP A 126 -1.48 -2.76 -3.52
CA ASP A 126 -2.42 -3.05 -2.41
C ASP A 126 -3.90 -2.83 -2.80
N ARG A 127 -4.27 -1.66 -3.33
CA ARG A 127 -5.60 -1.30 -3.81
C ARG A 127 -5.67 -1.33 -5.33
N LEU A 128 -6.65 -2.07 -5.87
CA LEU A 128 -6.85 -2.16 -7.32
C LEU A 128 -7.42 -0.86 -7.90
N ALA A 129 -6.65 -0.13 -8.71
CA ALA A 129 -7.14 1.04 -9.45
C ALA A 129 -8.05 0.63 -10.62
N GLU A 130 -8.97 1.52 -11.01
CA GLU A 130 -9.67 1.42 -12.29
C GLU A 130 -8.81 1.92 -13.46
N GLY A 131 -9.27 1.64 -14.69
CA GLY A 131 -8.59 1.99 -15.93
C GLY A 131 -7.64 0.91 -16.47
N ASP A 132 -6.82 1.26 -17.45
CA ASP A 132 -5.85 0.36 -18.11
C ASP A 132 -4.61 0.08 -17.25
N VAL A 133 -4.81 -0.69 -16.16
CA VAL A 133 -3.75 -1.17 -15.28
C VAL A 133 -2.95 -2.30 -15.96
N ALA A 134 -1.62 -2.23 -15.87
CA ALA A 134 -0.70 -3.20 -16.47
C ALA A 134 -0.46 -4.44 -15.60
N ALA A 135 -0.47 -4.28 -14.29
CA ALA A 135 -0.33 -5.36 -13.32
C ALA A 135 -0.93 -4.97 -11.96
N TYR A 136 -1.25 -5.97 -11.13
CA TYR A 136 -1.75 -5.78 -9.78
C TYR A 136 -0.95 -6.60 -8.76
N VAL A 137 -0.51 -5.98 -7.67
CA VAL A 137 0.20 -6.67 -6.59
C VAL A 137 -0.53 -6.37 -5.29
N SER A 138 -1.07 -7.41 -4.65
CA SER A 138 -1.88 -7.26 -3.45
C SER A 138 -2.04 -8.60 -2.72
N TYR A 139 -3.06 -8.71 -1.88
CA TYR A 139 -3.50 -9.89 -1.18
C TYR A 139 -4.86 -10.35 -1.70
N ASP A 140 -5.20 -11.59 -1.39
CA ASP A 140 -6.58 -12.07 -1.56
C ASP A 140 -7.50 -11.41 -0.52
N ASN A 141 -8.08 -10.27 -0.90
CA ASN A 141 -8.85 -9.42 0.01
C ASN A 141 -10.15 -10.09 0.48
N GLU A 142 -10.81 -10.91 -0.33
CA GLU A 142 -11.98 -11.65 0.16
C GLU A 142 -11.57 -12.70 1.19
N LYS A 143 -10.45 -13.43 0.97
CA LYS A 143 -9.93 -14.36 1.98
C LYS A 143 -9.52 -13.65 3.26
N ILE A 144 -8.97 -12.45 3.19
CA ILE A 144 -8.71 -11.63 4.38
C ILE A 144 -10.00 -11.35 5.16
N GLY A 145 -11.07 -10.96 4.48
CA GLY A 145 -12.40 -10.79 5.09
C GLY A 145 -12.86 -12.06 5.80
N ARG A 146 -12.68 -13.22 5.16
CA ARG A 146 -13.00 -14.53 5.77
C ARG A 146 -12.14 -14.79 7.01
N LEU A 147 -10.84 -14.47 7.00
CA LEU A 147 -9.96 -14.59 8.17
C LEU A 147 -10.43 -13.68 9.32
N GLN A 148 -10.87 -12.46 9.02
CA GLN A 148 -11.41 -11.55 10.03
C GLN A 148 -12.70 -12.11 10.66
N GLY A 149 -13.64 -12.60 9.83
CA GLY A 149 -14.85 -13.27 10.32
C GLY A 149 -14.52 -14.51 11.16
N GLN A 150 -13.56 -15.33 10.72
CA GLN A 150 -13.09 -16.50 11.46
C GLN A 150 -12.46 -16.13 12.80
N GLY A 151 -11.70 -15.04 12.85
CA GLY A 151 -11.12 -14.51 14.09
C GLY A 151 -12.19 -14.11 15.11
N ILE A 152 -13.28 -13.48 14.65
CA ILE A 152 -14.42 -13.14 15.52
C ILE A 152 -15.12 -14.40 16.02
N LEU A 153 -15.45 -15.36 15.15
CA LEU A 153 -16.08 -16.61 15.57
C LEU A 153 -15.22 -17.40 16.56
N ALA A 154 -13.91 -17.50 16.31
CA ALA A 154 -12.98 -18.18 17.19
C ALA A 154 -12.89 -17.51 18.56
N ALA A 155 -13.00 -16.18 18.62
CA ALA A 155 -13.02 -15.42 19.86
C ALA A 155 -14.31 -15.59 20.65
N LEU A 156 -15.46 -15.68 19.97
CA LEU A 156 -16.77 -15.94 20.58
C LEU A 156 -16.93 -17.39 21.03
N GLY A 157 -16.25 -18.33 20.39
CA GLY A 157 -16.25 -19.75 20.75
C GLY A 157 -17.66 -20.34 20.74
N SER A 158 -18.02 -21.04 21.82
CA SER A 158 -19.35 -21.67 21.95
C SER A 158 -20.51 -20.68 22.05
N GLN A 159 -20.23 -19.40 22.29
CA GLN A 159 -21.27 -18.37 22.42
C GLN A 159 -21.68 -17.79 21.06
N ALA A 160 -20.92 -18.05 19.98
CA ALA A 160 -21.09 -17.39 18.69
C ALA A 160 -22.54 -17.34 18.21
N ALA A 161 -23.27 -18.47 18.23
CA ALA A 161 -24.65 -18.56 17.75
C ALA A 161 -25.66 -17.69 18.52
N ALA A 162 -25.33 -17.26 19.74
CA ALA A 162 -26.13 -16.38 20.56
C ALA A 162 -25.63 -14.91 20.56
N SER A 163 -24.52 -14.64 19.86
CA SER A 163 -23.82 -13.36 19.94
C SER A 163 -24.24 -12.36 18.89
N ASP A 164 -24.34 -11.10 19.32
CA ASP A 164 -24.60 -9.93 18.51
C ASP A 164 -23.27 -9.28 18.08
N VAL A 165 -23.06 -9.08 16.77
CA VAL A 165 -21.80 -8.54 16.23
C VAL A 165 -21.99 -7.13 15.67
N VAL A 166 -21.03 -6.26 15.99
CA VAL A 166 -20.87 -4.93 15.36
C VAL A 166 -19.83 -5.03 14.26
N MET A 167 -20.11 -4.49 13.08
CA MET A 167 -19.18 -4.45 11.95
C MET A 167 -18.82 -3.02 11.56
N MET A 168 -17.55 -2.65 11.74
CA MET A 168 -16.97 -1.41 11.22
C MET A 168 -16.09 -1.69 10.02
N ASN A 169 -16.65 -1.45 8.84
CA ASN A 169 -16.01 -1.69 7.54
C ASN A 169 -15.09 -0.54 7.13
N GLY A 170 -14.25 -0.79 6.12
CA GLY A 170 -13.29 0.17 5.59
C GLY A 170 -13.90 1.33 4.79
N SER A 171 -13.00 2.14 4.19
CA SER A 171 -13.39 3.31 3.39
C SER A 171 -14.17 2.91 2.13
N PRO A 172 -15.31 3.55 1.81
CA PRO A 172 -16.08 3.25 0.60
C PRO A 172 -15.35 3.49 -0.72
N THR A 173 -14.35 4.37 -0.74
CA THR A 173 -13.52 4.69 -1.91
C THR A 173 -12.41 3.66 -2.17
N ASP A 174 -12.16 2.79 -1.20
CA ASP A 174 -11.14 1.76 -1.25
C ASP A 174 -11.74 0.47 -1.85
N PRO A 175 -11.19 -0.06 -2.95
CA PRO A 175 -11.71 -1.27 -3.61
C PRO A 175 -11.58 -2.53 -2.74
N ASN A 176 -10.73 -2.52 -1.72
CA ASN A 176 -10.52 -3.66 -0.83
C ASN A 176 -11.64 -3.77 0.22
N ALA A 177 -12.22 -2.65 0.66
CA ALA A 177 -13.21 -2.63 1.74
C ALA A 177 -14.47 -3.47 1.44
N PRO A 178 -15.08 -3.42 0.24
CA PRO A 178 -16.16 -4.33 -0.13
C PRO A 178 -15.76 -5.81 -0.10
N SER A 179 -14.51 -6.13 -0.47
CA SER A 179 -14.01 -7.52 -0.48
C SER A 179 -13.84 -8.06 0.94
N TYR A 180 -13.29 -7.25 1.86
CA TYR A 180 -13.20 -7.60 3.29
C TYR A 180 -14.59 -7.82 3.87
N LYS A 181 -15.50 -6.87 3.65
CA LYS A 181 -16.91 -6.96 4.10
C LYS A 181 -17.55 -8.25 3.60
N LYS A 182 -17.48 -8.53 2.29
CA LYS A 182 -18.06 -9.73 1.70
C LYS A 182 -17.49 -11.00 2.34
N GLY A 183 -16.16 -11.10 2.45
CA GLY A 183 -15.52 -12.26 3.06
C GLY A 183 -15.92 -12.48 4.53
N ALA A 184 -16.08 -11.39 5.29
CA ALA A 184 -16.53 -11.46 6.67
C ALA A 184 -17.99 -11.94 6.78
N HIS A 185 -18.90 -11.42 5.96
CA HIS A 185 -20.29 -11.90 5.87
C HIS A 185 -20.38 -13.37 5.49
N ASP A 186 -19.59 -13.82 4.50
CA ASP A 186 -19.55 -15.23 4.09
C ASP A 186 -19.18 -16.20 5.24
N VAL A 187 -18.60 -15.68 6.33
CA VAL A 187 -18.27 -16.45 7.54
C VAL A 187 -19.24 -16.22 8.68
N LEU A 188 -19.65 -14.98 8.93
CA LEU A 188 -20.44 -14.59 10.10
C LEU A 188 -21.94 -14.85 9.92
N ASP A 189 -22.47 -14.62 8.72
CA ASP A 189 -23.91 -14.73 8.47
C ASP A 189 -24.39 -16.17 8.72
N GLY A 190 -25.45 -16.30 9.54
CA GLY A 190 -25.99 -17.58 9.97
C GLY A 190 -25.16 -18.35 11.02
N LYS A 191 -23.99 -17.83 11.42
CA LYS A 191 -23.16 -18.41 12.50
C LYS A 191 -23.14 -17.58 13.77
N VAL A 192 -23.53 -16.32 13.68
CA VAL A 192 -23.83 -15.45 14.83
C VAL A 192 -25.34 -15.20 14.91
N HIS A 193 -25.83 -14.72 16.06
CA HIS A 193 -27.25 -14.43 16.21
C HIS A 193 -27.70 -13.33 15.23
N LYS A 194 -26.97 -12.21 15.18
CA LYS A 194 -27.15 -11.15 14.18
C LYS A 194 -25.98 -10.18 14.15
N ILE A 195 -25.85 -9.48 13.02
CA ILE A 195 -25.06 -8.26 12.92
C ILE A 195 -25.96 -7.10 13.34
N VAL A 196 -25.76 -6.56 14.55
CA VAL A 196 -26.63 -5.53 15.16
C VAL A 196 -26.38 -4.12 14.67
N TYR A 197 -25.18 -3.89 14.14
CA TYR A 197 -24.76 -2.62 13.61
C TYR A 197 -23.71 -2.85 12.54
N GLU A 198 -23.85 -2.18 11.41
CA GLU A 198 -22.87 -2.24 10.34
C GLU A 198 -22.68 -0.86 9.73
N LYS A 199 -21.43 -0.41 9.64
CA LYS A 199 -21.09 0.92 9.11
C LYS A 199 -19.77 0.91 8.36
N SER A 200 -19.72 1.53 7.19
CA SER A 200 -18.46 1.85 6.52
C SER A 200 -17.87 3.12 7.11
N ILE A 201 -16.57 3.09 7.41
CA ILE A 201 -15.86 4.20 8.04
C ILE A 201 -15.01 4.91 6.97
N PRO A 202 -15.40 6.13 6.54
CA PRO A 202 -14.64 6.85 5.52
C PRO A 202 -13.20 7.11 5.96
N ASP A 203 -12.29 7.05 4.98
CA ASP A 203 -10.87 7.36 5.13
C ASP A 203 -10.11 6.44 6.10
N TRP A 204 -10.68 5.29 6.47
CA TRP A 204 -10.12 4.39 7.49
C TRP A 204 -9.91 5.10 8.83
N SER A 205 -10.74 6.10 9.14
CA SER A 205 -10.49 7.05 10.23
C SER A 205 -10.75 6.45 11.62
N ALA A 206 -9.71 6.38 12.44
CA ALA A 206 -9.80 6.01 13.85
C ALA A 206 -10.74 6.95 14.66
N VAL A 207 -10.74 8.24 14.33
CA VAL A 207 -11.61 9.23 15.00
C VAL A 207 -13.08 8.98 14.67
N LYS A 208 -13.40 8.72 13.39
CA LYS A 208 -14.77 8.38 12.99
C LYS A 208 -15.19 7.04 13.60
N ALA A 209 -14.34 6.02 13.57
CA ALA A 209 -14.62 4.73 14.20
C ALA A 209 -14.87 4.86 15.72
N LYS A 210 -14.07 5.66 16.43
CA LYS A 210 -14.30 5.96 17.86
C LYS A 210 -15.66 6.63 18.08
N LYS A 211 -16.00 7.63 17.27
CA LYS A 211 -17.29 8.34 17.36
C LYS A 211 -18.45 7.37 17.13
N GLU A 212 -18.43 6.62 16.04
CA GLU A 212 -19.47 5.64 15.71
C GLU A 212 -19.64 4.59 16.82
N MET A 213 -18.54 4.13 17.42
CA MET A 213 -18.60 3.18 18.53
C MET A 213 -19.20 3.82 19.80
N SER A 214 -18.84 5.09 20.07
CA SER A 214 -19.36 5.82 21.25
C SER A 214 -20.87 6.05 21.10
N ASP A 215 -21.31 6.53 19.94
CA ASP A 215 -22.73 6.75 19.64
C ASP A 215 -23.53 5.43 19.73
N LEU A 216 -22.95 4.32 19.27
CA LEU A 216 -23.56 3.00 19.36
C LEU A 216 -23.71 2.52 20.82
N ILE A 217 -22.67 2.72 21.65
CA ILE A 217 -22.71 2.40 23.08
C ILE A 217 -23.77 3.22 23.79
N ASP A 218 -23.87 4.52 23.49
CA ASP A 218 -24.88 5.41 24.07
C ASP A 218 -26.31 4.96 23.68
N ALA A 219 -26.50 4.52 22.44
CA ALA A 219 -27.80 4.10 21.93
C ALA A 219 -28.25 2.71 22.40
N ARG A 220 -27.33 1.75 22.56
CA ARG A 220 -27.65 0.34 22.84
C ARG A 220 -27.24 -0.14 24.22
N GLY A 221 -26.44 0.66 24.94
CA GLY A 221 -25.83 0.27 26.19
C GLY A 221 -24.67 -0.73 26.02
N PRO A 222 -23.94 -0.99 27.13
CA PRO A 222 -22.73 -1.83 27.11
C PRO A 222 -22.98 -3.33 26.85
N ALA A 223 -24.22 -3.79 26.96
CA ALA A 223 -24.64 -5.17 26.70
C ALA A 223 -25.33 -5.33 25.32
N GLY A 224 -25.28 -4.31 24.47
CA GLY A 224 -25.96 -4.29 23.17
C GLY A 224 -25.21 -5.01 22.04
N PHE A 225 -24.05 -5.59 22.32
CA PHE A 225 -23.19 -6.33 21.38
C PHE A 225 -22.20 -7.20 22.15
N ASP A 226 -21.74 -8.27 21.51
CA ASP A 226 -20.80 -9.24 22.09
C ASP A 226 -19.44 -9.21 21.42
N ALA A 227 -19.32 -8.74 20.18
CA ALA A 227 -18.04 -8.59 19.48
C ALA A 227 -18.05 -7.41 18.51
N VAL A 228 -16.86 -6.88 18.24
CA VAL A 228 -16.65 -5.81 17.24
C VAL A 228 -15.66 -6.27 16.19
N TYR A 229 -16.15 -6.44 14.97
CA TYR A 229 -15.32 -6.52 13.77
C TYR A 229 -14.84 -5.12 13.40
N SER A 230 -13.53 -4.99 13.19
CA SER A 230 -12.93 -3.81 12.60
C SER A 230 -12.10 -4.22 11.39
N ALA A 231 -12.29 -3.55 10.25
CA ALA A 231 -11.59 -3.92 9.04
C ALA A 231 -10.08 -3.59 9.05
N ASN A 232 -9.58 -2.76 9.99
CA ASN A 232 -8.15 -2.58 10.22
C ASN A 232 -7.79 -2.14 11.65
N ASP A 233 -6.48 -2.16 11.96
CA ASP A 233 -5.93 -1.88 13.29
C ASP A 233 -6.05 -0.41 13.72
N GLY A 234 -6.01 0.53 12.78
CA GLY A 234 -6.20 1.95 13.05
C GLY A 234 -7.61 2.24 13.59
N MET A 235 -8.63 1.71 12.90
CA MET A 235 -10.02 1.81 13.35
C MET A 235 -10.25 1.03 14.65
N ALA A 236 -9.66 -0.16 14.79
CA ALA A 236 -9.69 -0.92 16.04
C ALA A 236 -9.13 -0.11 17.22
N GLY A 237 -8.11 0.71 17.01
CA GLY A 237 -7.59 1.62 18.03
C GLY A 237 -8.62 2.66 18.48
N GLY A 238 -9.38 3.24 17.54
CA GLY A 238 -10.48 4.15 17.85
C GLY A 238 -11.62 3.48 18.62
N ILE A 239 -12.01 2.28 18.18
CA ILE A 239 -13.04 1.45 18.83
C ILE A 239 -12.62 1.07 20.25
N ALA A 240 -11.39 0.59 20.44
CA ALA A 240 -10.84 0.25 21.74
C ALA A 240 -10.83 1.45 22.70
N ALA A 241 -10.57 2.66 22.19
CA ALA A 241 -10.65 3.88 22.98
C ALA A 241 -12.08 4.19 23.44
N ALA A 242 -13.09 4.00 22.58
CA ALA A 242 -14.50 4.17 22.94
C ALA A 242 -14.93 3.13 23.99
N LEU A 243 -14.62 1.86 23.79
CA LEU A 243 -14.90 0.78 24.75
C LEU A 243 -14.27 1.07 26.11
N LYS A 244 -13.00 1.48 26.14
CA LYS A 244 -12.30 1.88 27.36
C LYS A 244 -12.98 3.05 28.07
N SER A 245 -13.38 4.10 27.33
CA SER A 245 -14.08 5.26 27.89
C SER A 245 -15.43 4.89 28.51
N ALA A 246 -16.14 3.91 27.95
CA ALA A 246 -17.39 3.39 28.48
C ALA A 246 -17.21 2.34 29.60
N GLY A 247 -15.97 2.01 29.98
CA GLY A 247 -15.69 0.97 30.97
C GLY A 247 -15.97 -0.46 30.50
N ILE A 248 -16.20 -0.66 29.19
CA ILE A 248 -16.49 -1.97 28.59
C ILE A 248 -15.18 -2.74 28.42
N LYS A 249 -15.16 -4.00 28.88
CA LYS A 249 -14.00 -4.88 28.88
C LYS A 249 -14.37 -6.23 28.25
N ASN A 250 -13.35 -6.99 27.85
CA ASN A 250 -13.48 -8.38 27.39
C ASN A 250 -14.39 -8.59 26.16
N VAL A 251 -14.62 -7.55 25.36
CA VAL A 251 -15.31 -7.67 24.07
C VAL A 251 -14.28 -8.06 23.01
N PRO A 252 -14.47 -9.17 22.28
CA PRO A 252 -13.66 -9.49 21.12
C PRO A 252 -13.60 -8.35 20.13
N LEU A 253 -12.37 -7.96 19.77
CA LEU A 253 -12.09 -6.89 18.82
C LEU A 253 -11.12 -7.40 17.76
N GLY A 254 -11.57 -7.40 16.51
CA GLY A 254 -10.76 -7.73 15.34
C GLY A 254 -9.97 -6.54 14.81
N GLY A 255 -9.04 -6.82 13.91
CA GLY A 255 -8.23 -5.82 13.21
C GLY A 255 -7.43 -6.43 12.06
N GLN A 256 -6.57 -5.62 11.45
CA GLN A 256 -5.71 -5.98 10.32
C GLN A 256 -4.53 -5.00 10.23
N ASP A 257 -3.41 -5.50 9.69
CA ASP A 257 -2.14 -4.83 9.38
C ASP A 257 -1.02 -5.07 10.40
N ALA A 258 -1.33 -5.70 11.54
CA ALA A 258 -0.39 -6.00 12.61
C ALA A 258 0.42 -4.77 13.07
N GLU A 259 -0.25 -3.63 13.21
CA GLU A 259 0.41 -2.39 13.62
C GLU A 259 0.90 -2.48 15.06
N LEU A 260 2.04 -1.84 15.39
CA LEU A 260 2.60 -1.85 16.74
C LEU A 260 1.56 -1.52 17.84
N PRO A 261 0.72 -0.47 17.73
CA PRO A 261 -0.31 -0.21 18.73
C PRO A 261 -1.36 -1.33 18.86
N ALA A 262 -1.69 -2.03 17.77
CA ALA A 262 -2.58 -3.18 17.82
C ALA A 262 -1.92 -4.39 18.47
N LEU A 263 -0.66 -4.67 18.14
CA LEU A 263 0.11 -5.73 18.78
C LEU A 263 0.26 -5.48 20.30
N GLN A 264 0.47 -4.23 20.71
CA GLN A 264 0.45 -3.84 22.12
C GLN A 264 -0.93 -4.07 22.75
N ARG A 265 -2.04 -3.77 22.04
CA ARG A 265 -3.39 -4.10 22.51
C ARG A 265 -3.65 -5.61 22.59
N LEU A 266 -3.08 -6.41 21.68
CA LEU A 266 -3.09 -7.87 21.78
C LEU A 266 -2.39 -8.32 23.06
N VAL A 267 -1.18 -7.82 23.33
CA VAL A 267 -0.44 -8.11 24.58
C VAL A 267 -1.26 -7.71 25.81
N ALA A 268 -1.89 -6.53 25.78
CA ALA A 268 -2.74 -6.03 26.86
C ALA A 268 -4.10 -6.75 26.99
N GLY A 269 -4.51 -7.53 25.98
CA GLY A 269 -5.81 -8.21 25.93
C GLY A 269 -7.00 -7.29 25.60
N THR A 270 -6.75 -6.08 25.08
CA THR A 270 -7.80 -5.12 24.67
C THR A 270 -8.12 -5.17 23.17
N GLN A 271 -7.39 -5.99 22.41
CA GLN A 271 -7.72 -6.40 21.05
C GLN A 271 -7.42 -7.90 20.92
N THR A 272 -8.25 -8.64 20.20
CA THR A 272 -8.23 -10.11 20.24
C THR A 272 -7.33 -10.71 19.17
N PHE A 273 -7.38 -10.14 17.98
CA PHE A 273 -6.54 -10.55 16.86
C PHE A 273 -6.31 -9.39 15.90
N THR A 274 -5.35 -9.59 15.00
CA THR A 274 -5.14 -8.78 13.80
C THR A 274 -4.85 -9.73 12.63
N ILE A 275 -5.04 -9.27 11.40
CA ILE A 275 -4.58 -9.97 10.20
C ILE A 275 -3.23 -9.42 9.79
N TYR A 276 -2.22 -10.29 9.72
CA TYR A 276 -0.90 -9.94 9.26
C TYR A 276 -0.77 -10.14 7.74
N LYS A 277 -0.50 -9.04 7.05
CA LYS A 277 -0.06 -8.96 5.65
C LYS A 277 1.45 -8.69 5.65
N GLU A 278 2.25 -9.61 5.12
CA GLU A 278 3.69 -9.41 4.97
C GLU A 278 3.99 -8.31 3.93
N VAL A 279 4.39 -7.12 4.37
CA VAL A 279 4.65 -5.98 3.47
C VAL A 279 5.81 -6.27 2.50
N ARG A 280 6.86 -6.94 2.97
CA ARG A 280 8.09 -7.16 2.20
C ARG A 280 7.86 -7.87 0.86
N PRO A 281 7.27 -9.08 0.80
CA PRO A 281 7.08 -9.78 -0.48
C PRO A 281 6.20 -9.00 -1.45
N GLU A 282 5.19 -8.28 -0.96
CA GLU A 282 4.33 -7.40 -1.77
C GLU A 282 5.14 -6.25 -2.40
N ALA A 283 5.83 -5.48 -1.55
CA ALA A 283 6.65 -4.34 -1.95
C ALA A 283 7.79 -4.73 -2.91
N GLU A 284 8.51 -5.82 -2.62
CA GLU A 284 9.62 -6.29 -3.46
C GLU A 284 9.12 -6.79 -4.83
N THR A 285 7.96 -7.45 -4.87
CA THR A 285 7.35 -7.90 -6.13
C THR A 285 6.88 -6.71 -6.97
N ALA A 286 6.23 -5.72 -6.37
CA ALA A 286 5.82 -4.50 -7.08
C ALA A 286 7.02 -3.75 -7.67
N ALA A 287 8.10 -3.62 -6.91
CA ALA A 287 9.36 -3.05 -7.38
C ALA A 287 9.96 -3.84 -8.55
N GLU A 288 9.96 -5.18 -8.49
CA GLU A 288 10.51 -6.01 -9.56
C GLU A 288 9.66 -5.97 -10.83
N ILE A 289 8.33 -6.01 -10.71
CA ILE A 289 7.41 -5.81 -11.83
C ILE A 289 7.64 -4.43 -12.45
N ALA A 290 7.78 -3.38 -11.64
CA ALA A 290 8.03 -2.03 -12.13
C ALA A 290 9.33 -1.93 -12.93
N PHE A 291 10.42 -2.49 -12.38
CA PHE A 291 11.69 -2.56 -13.07
C PHE A 291 11.63 -3.35 -14.38
N ARG A 292 10.94 -4.50 -14.41
CA ARG A 292 10.80 -5.29 -15.64
C ARG A 292 10.01 -4.55 -16.71
N LEU A 293 8.89 -3.91 -16.34
CA LEU A 293 8.11 -3.09 -17.27
C LEU A 293 8.94 -1.90 -17.80
N LEU A 294 9.74 -1.27 -16.96
CA LEU A 294 10.64 -0.18 -17.35
C LEU A 294 11.65 -0.63 -18.42
N ARG A 295 12.13 -1.87 -18.32
CA ARG A 295 13.07 -2.48 -19.26
C ARG A 295 12.39 -3.23 -20.42
N GLY A 296 11.07 -3.13 -20.56
CA GLY A 296 10.31 -3.84 -21.61
C GLY A 296 10.36 -5.36 -21.50
N LYS A 297 10.63 -5.90 -20.31
CA LYS A 297 10.73 -7.33 -20.03
C LYS A 297 9.38 -7.91 -19.56
N SER A 298 9.19 -9.21 -19.78
CA SER A 298 8.00 -9.94 -19.32
C SER A 298 7.90 -9.99 -17.79
N ILE A 299 6.67 -9.86 -17.29
CA ILE A 299 6.32 -9.96 -15.86
C ILE A 299 5.64 -11.28 -15.49
N THR A 300 5.44 -12.20 -16.46
CA THR A 300 4.62 -13.42 -16.27
C THR A 300 5.10 -14.31 -15.13
N SER A 301 6.41 -14.39 -14.89
CA SER A 301 6.98 -15.16 -13.78
C SER A 301 6.72 -14.55 -12.39
N LEU A 302 6.21 -13.32 -12.33
CA LEU A 302 5.92 -12.58 -11.10
C LEU A 302 4.41 -12.40 -10.88
N THR A 303 3.58 -12.89 -11.78
CA THR A 303 2.11 -12.74 -11.73
C THR A 303 1.45 -14.10 -11.84
N SER A 304 1.23 -14.77 -10.71
CA SER A 304 0.66 -16.13 -10.69
C SER A 304 -0.88 -16.17 -10.78
N ALA A 305 -1.54 -15.02 -10.88
CA ALA A 305 -2.99 -14.89 -10.88
C ALA A 305 -3.48 -13.83 -11.90
N THR A 306 -4.79 -13.68 -12.00
CA THR A 306 -5.43 -12.56 -12.71
C THR A 306 -6.44 -11.87 -11.81
N ALA A 307 -6.54 -10.56 -11.93
CA ALA A 307 -7.54 -9.74 -11.25
C ALA A 307 -8.50 -9.09 -12.26
N GLN A 308 -9.60 -8.57 -11.72
CA GLN A 308 -10.62 -7.85 -12.48
C GLN A 308 -11.04 -6.60 -11.72
N SER A 309 -10.99 -5.46 -12.41
CA SER A 309 -11.64 -4.21 -11.99
C SER A 309 -12.95 -4.03 -12.78
N LYS A 310 -13.70 -2.94 -12.54
CA LYS A 310 -14.87 -2.61 -13.37
C LYS A 310 -14.49 -2.26 -14.81
N SER A 311 -13.27 -1.74 -15.00
CA SER A 311 -12.75 -1.27 -16.28
C SER A 311 -12.03 -2.33 -17.10
N LYS A 312 -11.44 -3.35 -16.45
CA LYS A 312 -10.56 -4.31 -17.12
C LYS A 312 -10.56 -5.67 -16.43
N SER A 313 -10.76 -6.73 -17.21
CA SER A 313 -10.59 -8.13 -16.79
C SER A 313 -9.21 -8.66 -17.21
N GLY A 314 -8.77 -9.74 -16.57
CA GLY A 314 -7.54 -10.44 -16.94
C GLY A 314 -6.25 -9.64 -16.64
N ILE A 315 -6.29 -8.75 -15.64
CA ILE A 315 -5.12 -7.98 -15.21
C ILE A 315 -4.11 -8.97 -14.59
N PRO A 316 -2.88 -9.09 -15.10
CA PRO A 316 -1.86 -9.94 -14.49
C PRO A 316 -1.64 -9.55 -13.02
N ALA A 317 -1.73 -10.51 -12.11
CA ALA A 317 -1.72 -10.23 -10.68
C ALA A 317 -0.82 -11.17 -9.88
N GLN A 318 -0.30 -10.65 -8.76
CA GLN A 318 0.26 -11.45 -7.67
C GLN A 318 -0.56 -11.20 -6.42
N LEU A 319 -1.18 -12.26 -5.88
CA LEU A 319 -2.01 -12.20 -4.67
C LEU A 319 -1.38 -13.03 -3.56
N PHE A 320 -0.89 -12.35 -2.52
CA PHE A 320 -0.31 -12.97 -1.34
C PHE A 320 -1.38 -13.48 -0.37
N LYS A 321 -0.97 -14.35 0.54
CA LYS A 321 -1.83 -14.88 1.61
C LYS A 321 -1.52 -14.16 2.90
N ALA A 322 -2.57 -13.78 3.62
CA ALA A 322 -2.46 -13.23 4.96
C ALA A 322 -2.68 -14.32 6.03
N GLN A 323 -2.38 -14.00 7.28
CA GLN A 323 -2.58 -14.90 8.42
C GLN A 323 -3.15 -14.18 9.64
N ILE A 324 -3.93 -14.89 10.46
CA ILE A 324 -4.43 -14.35 11.74
C ILE A 324 -3.29 -14.35 12.75
N VAL A 325 -3.10 -13.22 13.43
CA VAL A 325 -2.18 -13.05 14.55
C VAL A 325 -2.98 -12.81 15.83
N THR A 326 -2.62 -13.57 16.85
CA THR A 326 -3.18 -13.52 18.20
C THR A 326 -2.04 -13.53 19.22
N ARG A 327 -2.35 -13.39 20.50
CA ARG A 327 -1.37 -13.59 21.59
C ARG A 327 -0.65 -14.93 21.53
N LYS A 328 -1.28 -15.97 20.96
CA LYS A 328 -0.74 -17.34 20.93
C LYS A 328 0.38 -17.52 19.90
N ASN A 329 0.35 -16.78 18.79
CA ASN A 329 1.27 -16.99 17.66
C ASN A 329 2.05 -15.73 17.25
N MET A 330 1.88 -14.59 17.95
CA MET A 330 2.60 -13.36 17.59
C MET A 330 4.13 -13.47 17.71
N LYS A 331 4.62 -14.33 18.63
CA LYS A 331 6.05 -14.65 18.74
C LYS A 331 6.59 -15.30 17.47
N ASP A 332 5.86 -16.29 16.95
CA ASP A 332 6.26 -17.10 15.79
C ASP A 332 5.86 -16.50 14.44
N THR A 333 5.30 -15.28 14.45
CA THR A 333 4.93 -14.53 13.25
C THR A 333 5.61 -13.17 13.29
N VAL A 334 4.89 -12.11 13.69
CA VAL A 334 5.33 -10.71 13.60
C VAL A 334 6.63 -10.39 14.35
N VAL A 335 6.95 -11.13 15.43
CA VAL A 335 8.23 -10.95 16.14
C VAL A 335 9.36 -11.68 15.42
N ARG A 336 9.19 -12.98 15.11
CA ARG A 336 10.18 -13.77 14.37
C ARG A 336 10.50 -13.15 13.01
N ASP A 337 9.48 -12.65 12.32
CA ASP A 337 9.59 -12.06 10.98
C ASP A 337 10.13 -10.62 11.03
N GLY A 338 10.43 -10.09 12.23
CA GLY A 338 11.06 -8.79 12.44
C GLY A 338 10.18 -7.60 12.14
N VAL A 339 8.86 -7.78 12.08
CA VAL A 339 7.87 -6.71 11.86
C VAL A 339 7.86 -5.73 13.01
N VAL A 340 8.01 -6.26 14.23
CA VAL A 340 8.05 -5.49 15.46
C VAL A 340 9.24 -5.92 16.32
N ARG A 341 9.92 -4.94 16.91
CA ARG A 341 10.93 -5.22 17.93
C ARG A 341 10.26 -5.46 19.28
N THR A 342 10.75 -6.45 20.02
CA THR A 342 10.20 -6.84 21.32
C THR A 342 10.28 -5.73 22.36
N ASP A 343 11.33 -4.91 22.34
CA ASP A 343 11.46 -3.76 23.25
C ASP A 343 10.36 -2.71 23.06
N LEU A 344 9.96 -2.45 21.81
CA LEU A 344 8.83 -1.57 21.50
C LEU A 344 7.49 -2.23 21.81
N LEU A 345 7.35 -3.52 21.49
CA LEU A 345 6.13 -4.28 21.76
C LEU A 345 5.83 -4.38 23.26
N CYS A 346 6.88 -4.49 24.08
CA CYS A 346 6.79 -4.69 25.53
C CYS A 346 7.01 -3.41 26.35
N ALA A 347 6.96 -2.25 25.68
CA ALA A 347 7.02 -0.94 26.31
C ALA A 347 5.75 -0.61 27.12
N ASP A 348 5.70 0.58 27.70
CA ASP A 348 4.49 1.19 28.29
C ASP A 348 3.77 0.33 29.33
N GLY A 349 4.54 -0.35 30.18
CA GLY A 349 4.01 -1.16 31.28
C GLY A 349 3.53 -2.56 30.86
N LEU A 350 3.80 -3.00 29.62
CA LEU A 350 3.41 -4.33 29.13
C LEU A 350 4.44 -5.44 29.45
N SER A 351 5.52 -5.13 30.17
CA SER A 351 6.60 -6.08 30.44
C SER A 351 6.13 -7.39 31.09
N ALA A 352 5.23 -7.33 32.08
CA ALA A 352 4.71 -8.53 32.74
C ALA A 352 3.90 -9.42 31.79
N GLN A 353 3.02 -8.81 30.98
CA GLN A 353 2.23 -9.49 29.96
C GLN A 353 3.13 -10.10 28.89
N CYS A 354 4.16 -9.38 28.43
CA CYS A 354 5.13 -9.90 27.49
C CYS A 354 5.90 -11.11 28.00
N LYS A 355 6.36 -11.08 29.27
CA LYS A 355 6.99 -12.25 29.92
C LYS A 355 6.06 -13.45 29.93
N SER A 356 4.78 -13.24 30.29
CA SER A 356 3.79 -14.32 30.29
C SER A 356 3.52 -14.92 28.90
N LEU A 357 3.77 -14.15 27.84
CA LEU A 357 3.65 -14.57 26.44
C LEU A 357 4.98 -15.08 25.86
N GLY A 358 6.06 -15.12 26.65
CA GLY A 358 7.38 -15.54 26.20
C GLY A 358 8.01 -14.62 25.16
N LEU A 359 7.62 -13.34 25.14
CA LEU A 359 8.12 -12.32 24.20
C LEU A 359 9.38 -11.59 24.72
N SER A 360 9.63 -11.66 26.03
CA SER A 360 10.71 -10.96 26.73
C SER A 360 11.22 -11.77 27.91
#